data_AF-A0A2V9WX17-F1
#
_entry.id   AF-A0A2V9WX17-F1
#
_cell.length_a   1.000
_cell.length_b   1.000
_cell.length_c   1.000
_cell.angle_alpha   90.00
_cell.angle_beta   90.00
_cell.angle_gamma   90.00
#
_symmetry.space_group_name_H-M   'P 1'
#
loop_
_entity.id
_entity.type
_entity.pdbx_description
1 polymer ?
#
loop_
_entity_poly.entity_id
_entity_poly.type
_entity_poly.pdbx_seq_one_letter_code
_entity_poly.pdbx_strand_id
1 'polypeptide(L)'
;MDRRWLRSVSDLDQAARVQEFEGSTSRRRFAGRTTPLPMHPYAEKAAEAARCAGTQGKFWEFHDLLFVGKKLQPADLREQARTLNLDQERFDKCLVEGVEAAAVEKDAEEAKSSGITGTPSFFINGHYFSGVLTYAALHDMVEQQLAKSPSPAKRVTPLESTSK
;
A
#
# COMPACT_ATOMS: atom_id res chain seq x y z
N MET A 1 -9.72 11.83 -28.55
CA MET A 1 -8.99 10.88 -27.66
C MET A 1 -7.96 11.70 -26.90
N ASP A 2 -8.25 11.95 -25.62
CA ASP A 2 -7.62 12.97 -24.78
C ASP A 2 -6.25 12.51 -24.23
N ARG A 3 -5.22 13.34 -24.43
CA ARG A 3 -3.81 13.10 -24.10
C ARG A 3 -3.46 13.62 -22.70
N ARG A 4 -4.30 13.33 -21.70
CA ARG A 4 -4.15 13.88 -20.33
C ARG A 4 -3.25 13.07 -19.39
N TRP A 5 -2.69 11.94 -19.84
CA TRP A 5 -1.92 11.01 -19.01
C TRP A 5 -0.39 11.01 -19.22
N LEU A 6 0.15 11.93 -20.02
CA LEU A 6 1.60 12.07 -20.26
C LEU A 6 2.22 13.21 -19.45
N ARG A 7 2.18 13.13 -18.11
CA ARG A 7 3.07 13.93 -17.25
C ARG A 7 3.68 13.08 -16.14
N SER A 8 5.01 13.06 -16.14
CA SER A 8 5.94 12.78 -15.03
C SER A 8 5.82 11.41 -14.35
N VAL A 9 6.65 10.47 -14.80
CA VAL A 9 7.03 9.25 -14.03
C VAL A 9 8.23 9.52 -13.11
N SER A 10 8.32 10.73 -12.55
CA SER A 10 9.43 11.15 -11.68
C SER A 10 9.04 11.40 -10.22
N ASP A 11 7.76 11.26 -9.83
CA ASP A 11 7.28 11.71 -8.51
C ASP A 11 6.30 10.75 -7.78
N LEU A 12 6.28 9.44 -8.08
CA LEU A 12 5.35 8.53 -7.41
C LEU A 12 6.11 7.49 -6.58
N ASP A 13 6.39 7.93 -5.35
CA ASP A 13 6.79 7.08 -4.24
C ASP A 13 5.60 6.21 -3.80
N GLN A 14 5.97 5.04 -3.30
CA GLN A 14 5.13 3.87 -3.15
C GLN A 14 4.12 4.04 -2.02
N ALA A 15 2.91 3.49 -2.17
CA ALA A 15 2.50 2.49 -1.21
C ALA A 15 1.51 1.44 -1.81
N ALA A 16 1.19 0.37 -1.07
CA ALA A 16 0.19 -0.66 -1.43
C ALA A 16 -0.54 -1.15 -0.16
N ARG A 17 -1.72 -1.76 -0.29
CA ARG A 17 -2.50 -2.46 0.75
C ARG A 17 -2.49 -3.94 0.34
N VAL A 18 -2.72 -4.92 1.22
CA VAL A 18 -3.28 -6.21 0.74
C VAL A 18 -4.79 -6.06 0.58
N GLN A 19 -5.15 -5.25 -0.40
CA GLN A 19 -6.12 -5.55 -1.45
C GLN A 19 -5.29 -5.52 -2.73
N GLU A 20 -5.44 -6.49 -3.62
CA GLU A 20 -4.64 -6.63 -4.84
C GLU A 20 -4.91 -5.45 -5.81
N PHE A 21 -4.31 -4.28 -5.54
CA PHE A 21 -4.22 -3.16 -6.46
C PHE A 21 -2.83 -3.19 -7.09
N GLU A 22 -2.77 -3.83 -8.24
CA GLU A 22 -1.54 -3.98 -9.02
C GLU A 22 -1.13 -2.66 -9.68
N GLY A 23 -0.24 -1.91 -9.04
CA GLY A 23 0.62 -0.99 -9.78
C GLY A 23 1.69 -1.79 -10.51
N SER A 24 1.53 -2.02 -11.82
CA SER A 24 2.54 -2.69 -12.65
C SER A 24 3.23 -1.67 -13.55
N THR A 25 4.52 -1.45 -13.33
CA THR A 25 5.43 -1.39 -14.48
C THR A 25 5.79 -2.83 -14.79
N SER A 26 6.15 -3.17 -16.03
CA SER A 26 6.25 -4.55 -16.55
C SER A 26 7.08 -5.57 -15.74
N ARG A 27 7.75 -5.14 -14.65
CA ARG A 27 8.59 -5.97 -13.78
C ARG A 27 8.45 -5.75 -12.25
N ARG A 28 7.62 -4.84 -11.75
CA ARG A 28 7.56 -4.51 -10.31
C ARG A 28 6.12 -4.39 -9.80
N ARG A 29 5.86 -4.97 -8.62
CA ARG A 29 4.62 -4.83 -7.85
C ARG A 29 4.99 -4.33 -6.46
N PHE A 30 4.21 -3.41 -5.91
CA PHE A 30 4.37 -2.94 -4.55
C PHE A 30 3.17 -3.41 -3.70
N ALA A 31 3.44 -3.82 -2.46
CA ALA A 31 2.47 -4.22 -1.43
C ALA A 31 2.84 -3.49 -0.12
N GLY A 32 1.86 -2.97 0.60
CA GLY A 32 2.08 -2.34 1.91
C GLY A 32 0.97 -2.73 2.87
N ARG A 33 1.24 -2.57 4.16
CA ARG A 33 0.36 -2.93 5.25
C ARG A 33 0.56 -1.93 6.37
N THR A 34 -0.49 -1.69 7.15
CA THR A 34 -0.39 -0.80 8.30
C THR A 34 -0.25 -1.62 9.56
N THR A 35 0.74 -1.27 10.38
CA THR A 35 0.99 -1.91 11.67
C THR A 35 0.98 -0.83 12.75
N PRO A 36 -0.20 -0.53 13.33
CA PRO A 36 -0.29 0.43 14.42
C PRO A 36 0.57 -0.03 15.59
N LEU A 37 1.47 0.85 16.06
CA LEU A 37 2.29 0.55 17.24
C LEU A 37 1.65 1.18 18.48
N PRO A 38 1.67 0.51 19.66
CA PRO A 38 0.99 0.98 20.88
C PRO A 38 1.39 2.39 21.34
N MET A 39 2.59 2.86 20.97
CA MET A 39 3.07 4.21 21.30
C MET A 39 2.41 5.34 20.48
N HIS A 40 1.53 5.01 19.53
CA HIS A 40 0.88 5.97 18.63
C HIS A 40 -0.64 5.88 18.74
N PRO A 41 -1.29 6.71 19.58
CA PRO A 41 -2.70 6.55 19.93
C PRO A 41 -3.67 6.74 18.76
N TYR A 42 -3.23 7.38 17.67
CA TYR A 42 -4.04 7.60 16.47
C TYR A 42 -3.65 6.71 15.28
N ALA A 43 -2.66 5.83 15.43
CA ALA A 43 -2.16 5.03 14.31
C ALA A 43 -3.20 4.04 13.79
N GLU A 44 -3.97 3.41 14.67
CA GLU A 44 -5.05 2.50 14.29
C GLU A 44 -6.15 3.24 13.53
N LYS A 45 -6.59 4.38 14.06
CA LYS A 45 -7.65 5.18 13.42
C LYS A 45 -7.22 5.76 12.08
N ALA A 46 -5.95 6.15 11.94
CA ALA A 46 -5.38 6.58 10.68
C ALA A 46 -5.31 5.42 9.66
N ALA A 47 -4.98 4.21 10.12
CA ALA A 47 -5.00 3.00 9.29
C ALA A 47 -6.42 2.70 8.78
N GLU A 48 -7.40 2.71 9.67
CA GLU A 48 -8.81 2.56 9.32
C GLU A 48 -9.25 3.62 8.30
N ALA A 49 -8.87 4.89 8.48
CA ALA A 49 -9.21 5.97 7.56
C ALA A 49 -8.60 5.79 6.17
N ALA A 50 -7.32 5.44 6.06
CA ALA A 50 -6.71 5.08 4.78
C ALA A 50 -7.44 3.91 4.14
N ARG A 51 -7.84 2.92 4.94
CA ARG A 51 -8.61 1.77 4.46
C ARG A 51 -10.01 2.15 3.96
N CYS A 52 -10.73 3.01 4.67
CA CYS A 52 -12.03 3.56 4.26
C CYS A 52 -11.91 4.34 2.94
N ALA A 53 -10.88 5.17 2.78
CA ALA A 53 -10.58 5.86 1.53
C ALA A 53 -10.25 4.88 0.38
N GLY A 54 -9.57 3.77 0.70
CA GLY A 54 -9.32 2.69 -0.24
C GLY A 54 -10.59 2.03 -0.79
N THR A 55 -11.66 1.93 0.00
CA THR A 55 -12.96 1.44 -0.51
C THR A 55 -13.57 2.36 -1.58
N GLN A 56 -13.09 3.61 -1.65
CA GLN A 56 -13.46 4.62 -2.65
C GLN A 56 -12.36 4.83 -3.71
N GLY A 57 -11.34 3.96 -3.76
CA GLY A 57 -10.27 4.00 -4.75
C GLY A 57 -9.17 5.03 -4.48
N LYS A 58 -9.07 5.55 -3.25
CA LYS A 58 -8.13 6.63 -2.86
C LYS A 58 -7.22 6.26 -1.70
N PHE A 59 -6.81 5.00 -1.63
CA PHE A 59 -5.92 4.56 -0.55
C PHE A 59 -4.59 5.31 -0.60
N TRP A 60 -3.94 5.40 -1.77
CA TRP A 60 -2.61 6.00 -1.91
C TRP A 60 -2.60 7.47 -1.58
N GLU A 61 -3.52 8.20 -2.18
CA GLU A 61 -3.61 9.63 -1.97
C GLU A 61 -3.94 9.95 -0.50
N PHE A 62 -4.76 9.12 0.16
CA PHE A 62 -5.05 9.31 1.58
C PHE A 62 -3.86 8.94 2.47
N HIS A 63 -3.19 7.83 2.16
CA HIS A 63 -1.98 7.41 2.84
C HIS A 63 -0.92 8.51 2.81
N ASP A 64 -0.67 9.13 1.66
CA ASP A 64 0.35 10.17 1.52
C ASP A 64 0.03 11.41 2.37
N LEU A 65 -1.26 11.79 2.45
CA LEU A 65 -1.72 12.89 3.31
C LEU A 65 -1.40 12.65 4.79
N LEU A 66 -1.50 11.40 5.26
CA LEU A 66 -1.19 11.04 6.65
C LEU A 66 0.28 11.30 7.01
N PHE A 67 1.20 11.06 6.07
CA PHE A 67 2.64 11.24 6.27
C PHE A 67 3.07 12.71 6.13
N VAL A 68 2.44 13.47 5.24
CA VAL A 68 2.75 14.90 5.05
C VAL A 68 2.27 15.76 6.21
N GLY A 69 1.02 15.56 6.65
CA GLY A 69 0.39 16.45 7.62
C GLY A 69 0.66 16.12 9.08
N LYS A 70 0.93 14.84 9.42
CA LYS A 70 0.91 14.30 10.80
C LYS A 70 -0.35 14.64 11.61
N LYS A 71 -1.42 15.00 10.90
CA LYS A 71 -2.73 15.37 11.44
C LYS A 71 -3.60 14.13 11.47
N LEU A 72 -3.58 13.44 12.62
CA LEU A 72 -4.16 12.09 12.74
C LEU A 72 -5.43 12.06 13.60
N GLN A 73 -5.93 13.21 14.07
CA GLN A 73 -7.17 13.22 14.83
C GLN A 73 -8.36 12.92 13.91
N PRO A 74 -9.47 12.33 14.42
CA PRO A 74 -10.64 12.03 13.58
C PRO A 74 -11.19 13.21 12.78
N ALA A 75 -11.10 14.43 13.32
CA ALA A 75 -11.48 15.65 12.61
C ALA A 75 -10.56 15.92 11.39
N ASP A 76 -9.26 15.70 11.53
CA ASP A 76 -8.28 15.85 10.46
C ASP A 76 -8.46 14.78 9.37
N LEU A 77 -8.75 13.53 9.76
CA LEU A 77 -8.98 12.43 8.83
C LEU A 77 -10.18 12.73 7.92
N ARG A 78 -11.24 13.33 8.47
CA ARG A 78 -12.38 13.83 7.69
C ARG A 78 -12.00 14.97 6.75
N GLU A 79 -11.14 15.90 7.17
CA GLU A 79 -10.66 16.98 6.31
C GLU A 79 -9.81 16.46 5.13
N GLN A 80 -8.97 15.46 5.39
CA GLN A 80 -8.19 14.80 4.34
C GLN A 80 -9.11 14.07 3.35
N ALA A 81 -10.17 13.42 3.85
CA ALA A 81 -11.19 12.81 3.00
C ALA A 81 -11.88 13.84 2.11
N ARG A 82 -12.19 15.03 2.64
CA ARG A 82 -12.74 16.16 1.85
C ARG A 82 -11.77 16.61 0.76
N THR A 83 -10.49 16.76 1.10
CA THR A 83 -9.44 17.18 0.16
C THR A 83 -9.36 16.24 -1.06
N LEU A 84 -9.64 14.96 -0.87
CA LEU A 84 -9.65 13.95 -1.93
C LEU A 84 -10.99 13.78 -2.65
N ASN A 85 -11.98 14.64 -2.35
CA ASN A 85 -13.34 14.56 -2.88
C ASN A 85 -14.01 13.19 -2.66
N LEU A 86 -13.78 12.58 -1.49
CA LEU A 86 -14.47 11.35 -1.09
C LEU A 86 -15.93 11.63 -0.74
N ASP A 87 -16.77 10.61 -0.90
CA ASP A 87 -18.10 10.59 -0.30
C ASP A 87 -17.94 10.65 1.23
N GLN A 88 -18.38 11.77 1.79
CA GLN A 88 -18.19 12.10 3.20
C GLN A 88 -19.04 11.25 4.12
N GLU A 89 -20.28 10.95 3.72
CA GLU A 89 -21.19 10.15 4.52
C GLU A 89 -20.69 8.70 4.60
N ARG A 90 -20.31 8.15 3.45
CA ARG A 90 -19.74 6.80 3.36
C ARG A 90 -18.42 6.70 4.11
N PHE A 91 -17.55 7.70 4.00
CA PHE A 91 -16.27 7.73 4.72
C PHE A 91 -16.48 7.82 6.23
N ASP A 92 -17.32 8.76 6.69
CA ASP A 92 -17.56 8.98 8.11
C ASP A 92 -18.21 7.76 8.75
N LYS A 93 -19.21 7.16 8.08
CA LYS A 93 -19.81 5.90 8.53
C LYS A 93 -18.77 4.80 8.68
N CYS A 94 -17.94 4.59 7.67
CA CYS A 94 -16.86 3.59 7.71
C CYS A 94 -15.91 3.81 8.89
N LEU A 95 -15.51 5.06 9.13
CA LEU A 95 -14.57 5.41 10.18
C LEU A 95 -15.18 5.35 11.59
N VAL A 96 -16.43 5.78 11.77
CA VAL A 96 -17.14 5.79 13.06
C VAL A 96 -17.53 4.38 13.48
N GLU A 97 -18.06 3.58 12.56
CA GLU A 97 -18.46 2.18 12.82
C GLU A 97 -17.26 1.24 12.94
N GLY A 98 -16.05 1.71 12.60
CA GLY A 98 -14.84 0.90 12.68
C GLY A 98 -14.83 -0.27 11.70
N VAL A 99 -15.41 -0.07 10.51
CA VAL A 99 -15.61 -1.13 9.50
C VAL A 99 -14.30 -1.83 9.12
N GLU A 100 -13.18 -1.11 9.20
CA GLU A 100 -11.86 -1.59 8.80
C GLU A 100 -10.97 -2.04 9.98
N ALA A 101 -11.45 -1.91 11.23
CA ALA A 101 -10.65 -2.19 12.43
C ALA A 101 -10.12 -3.63 12.46
N ALA A 102 -10.98 -4.63 12.22
CA ALA A 102 -10.58 -6.04 12.19
C ALA A 102 -9.53 -6.34 11.11
N ALA A 103 -9.56 -5.62 9.99
CA ALA A 103 -8.59 -5.80 8.93
C ALA A 103 -7.25 -5.13 9.24
N VAL A 104 -7.25 -4.02 9.99
CA VAL A 104 -6.04 -3.40 10.55
C VAL A 104 -5.41 -4.31 11.60
N GLU A 105 -6.22 -4.88 12.50
CA GLU A 105 -5.76 -5.82 13.53
C GLU A 105 -5.11 -7.05 12.89
N LYS A 106 -5.76 -7.64 11.88
CA LYS A 106 -5.20 -8.75 11.11
C LYS A 106 -3.84 -8.41 10.48
N ASP A 107 -3.70 -7.24 9.86
CA ASP A 107 -2.42 -6.79 9.29
C ASP A 107 -1.32 -6.72 10.36
N ALA A 108 -1.66 -6.24 11.56
CA ALA A 108 -0.74 -6.14 12.69
C ALA A 108 -0.33 -7.52 13.24
N GLU A 109 -1.27 -8.46 13.35
CA GLU A 109 -1.01 -9.84 13.76
C GLU A 109 -0.13 -10.57 12.74
N GLU A 110 -0.41 -10.42 11.44
CA GLU A 110 0.42 -10.99 10.38
C GLU A 110 1.84 -10.43 10.43
N ALA A 111 2.00 -9.13 10.65
CA ALA A 111 3.31 -8.51 10.81
C ALA A 111 4.08 -9.09 12.00
N LYS A 112 3.41 -9.20 13.16
CA LYS A 112 3.99 -9.79 14.37
C LYS A 112 4.41 -11.24 14.17
N SER A 113 3.55 -12.06 13.56
CA SER A 113 3.85 -13.48 13.28
C SER A 113 4.95 -13.68 12.25
N SER A 114 5.16 -12.69 11.37
CA SER A 114 6.25 -12.65 10.38
C SER A 114 7.58 -12.17 10.96
N GLY A 115 7.67 -11.92 12.27
CA GLY A 115 8.88 -11.44 12.93
C GLY A 115 9.18 -9.96 12.71
N ILE A 116 8.22 -9.17 12.20
CA ILE A 116 8.37 -7.72 12.08
C ILE A 116 8.33 -7.10 13.47
N THR A 117 9.41 -6.45 13.86
CA THR A 117 9.56 -5.84 15.20
C THR A 117 9.49 -4.31 15.18
N GLY A 118 9.39 -3.70 14.00
CA GLY A 118 9.31 -2.25 13.87
C GLY A 118 9.01 -1.78 12.44
N THR A 119 8.71 -0.48 12.33
CA THR A 119 8.40 0.21 11.08
C THR A 119 9.37 1.36 10.82
N PRO A 120 9.73 1.65 9.56
CA PRO A 120 9.35 0.91 8.35
C PRO A 120 10.10 -0.43 8.22
N SER A 121 9.48 -1.38 7.55
CA SER A 121 10.03 -2.70 7.22
C SER A 121 9.61 -3.06 5.79
N PHE A 122 10.44 -3.78 5.07
CA PHE A 122 10.27 -4.09 3.65
C PHE A 122 10.52 -5.58 3.39
N PHE A 123 9.75 -6.15 2.47
CA PHE A 123 10.05 -7.43 1.86
C PHE A 123 10.28 -7.23 0.37
N ILE A 124 11.47 -7.57 -0.13
CA ILE A 124 11.82 -7.47 -1.55
C ILE A 124 12.10 -8.88 -2.05
N ASN A 125 11.20 -9.42 -2.88
CA ASN A 125 11.24 -10.82 -3.34
C ASN A 125 11.42 -11.83 -2.19
N GLY A 126 10.73 -11.61 -1.06
CA GLY A 126 10.79 -12.49 0.12
C GLY A 126 11.96 -12.22 1.08
N HIS A 127 12.86 -11.29 0.75
CA HIS A 127 13.94 -10.88 1.65
C HIS A 127 13.50 -9.73 2.56
N TYR A 128 13.64 -9.92 3.87
CA TYR A 128 13.30 -8.94 4.89
C TYR A 128 14.39 -7.88 5.06
N PHE A 129 13.98 -6.62 5.11
CA PHE A 129 14.80 -5.46 5.43
C PHE A 129 14.07 -4.58 6.44
N SER A 130 14.78 -4.04 7.43
CA SER A 130 14.19 -3.24 8.52
C SER A 130 14.84 -1.87 8.63
N GLY A 131 14.05 -0.86 8.99
CA GLY A 131 14.53 0.47 9.34
C GLY A 131 14.35 1.49 8.22
N VAL A 132 14.68 2.74 8.54
CA VAL A 132 14.60 3.86 7.59
C VAL A 132 15.72 3.74 6.56
N LEU A 133 15.36 3.43 5.32
CA LEU A 133 16.27 3.30 4.20
C LEU A 133 16.28 4.59 3.38
N THR A 134 17.45 4.94 2.83
CA THR A 134 17.52 5.97 1.79
C THR A 134 16.97 5.40 0.48
N TYR A 135 16.50 6.27 -0.41
CA TYR A 135 16.10 5.87 -1.76
C TYR A 135 17.21 5.06 -2.47
N ALA A 136 18.46 5.51 -2.39
CA ALA A 136 19.60 4.82 -2.99
C ALA A 136 19.78 3.39 -2.44
N ALA A 137 19.70 3.23 -1.11
CA ALA A 137 19.80 1.90 -0.49
C ALA A 137 18.65 0.99 -0.92
N LEU A 138 17.41 1.50 -0.92
CA LEU A 138 16.24 0.75 -1.34
C LEU A 138 16.33 0.35 -2.84
N HIS A 139 16.75 1.29 -3.68
CA HIS A 139 16.98 1.06 -5.11
C HIS A 139 17.99 -0.07 -5.33
N ASP A 140 19.14 -0.02 -4.68
CA ASP A 140 20.19 -1.03 -4.83
C ASP A 140 19.72 -2.41 -4.36
N MET A 141 18.93 -2.47 -3.28
CA MET A 141 18.33 -3.71 -2.82
C MET A 141 17.35 -4.29 -3.86
N VAL A 142 16.50 -3.46 -4.46
CA VAL A 142 15.58 -3.88 -5.53
C VAL A 142 16.35 -4.42 -6.73
N GLU A 143 17.34 -3.69 -7.22
CA GLU A 143 18.12 -4.12 -8.39
C GLU A 143 18.89 -5.42 -8.13
N GLN A 144 19.45 -5.61 -6.93
CA GLN A 144 20.06 -6.89 -6.53
C GLN A 144 19.06 -8.05 -6.56
N GLN A 145 17.82 -7.83 -6.12
CA GLN A 145 16.79 -8.87 -6.08
C GLN A 145 16.22 -9.19 -7.47
N LEU A 146 16.16 -8.20 -8.36
CA LEU A 146 15.80 -8.40 -9.77
C LEU A 146 16.89 -9.17 -10.54
N ALA A 147 18.17 -8.90 -10.27
CA ALA A 147 19.28 -9.61 -10.91
C ALA A 147 19.33 -11.10 -10.51
N LYS A 148 18.89 -11.44 -9.29
CA LYS A 148 18.88 -12.82 -8.76
C LYS A 148 17.67 -13.64 -9.19
N SER A 149 16.57 -12.98 -9.57
CA SER A 149 15.34 -13.63 -10.01
C SER A 149 15.14 -13.41 -11.51
N PRO A 150 15.71 -14.25 -12.41
CA PRO A 150 15.25 -14.25 -13.79
C PRO A 150 13.76 -14.62 -13.75
N SER A 151 12.91 -13.68 -14.17
CA SER A 151 11.47 -13.83 -14.28
C SER A 151 11.11 -15.20 -14.89
N PRO A 152 10.07 -15.92 -14.42
CA PRO A 152 9.57 -17.07 -15.16
C PRO A 152 8.93 -16.55 -16.45
N ALA A 153 9.76 -16.43 -17.49
CA ALA A 153 9.32 -16.11 -18.82
C ALA A 153 8.38 -17.23 -19.32
N LYS A 154 7.12 -16.85 -19.57
CA LYS A 154 6.08 -17.60 -20.29
C LYS A 154 5.92 -19.08 -19.92
N ARG A 155 4.87 -19.40 -19.16
CA ARG A 155 4.24 -20.73 -19.26
C ARG A 155 3.56 -20.81 -20.64
N VAL A 156 4.31 -21.21 -21.67
CA VAL A 156 3.72 -21.64 -22.94
C VAL A 156 3.14 -23.02 -22.67
N THR A 157 1.83 -23.12 -22.47
CA THR A 157 1.14 -24.40 -22.57
C THR A 157 1.13 -24.81 -24.05
N PRO A 158 1.57 -26.02 -24.41
CA PRO A 158 1.31 -26.57 -25.74
C PRO A 158 -0.20 -26.60 -25.96
N LEU A 159 -0.68 -26.02 -27.06
CA LEU A 159 -2.02 -26.31 -27.55
C LEU A 159 -2.03 -27.77 -28.02
N GLU A 160 -2.58 -28.66 -27.20
CA GLU A 160 -3.20 -29.87 -27.71
C GLU A 160 -4.34 -29.44 -28.64
N SER A 161 -4.14 -29.56 -29.95
CA SER A 161 -5.23 -29.53 -30.91
C SER A 161 -5.79 -30.94 -31.05
N THR A 162 -6.90 -31.18 -30.37
CA THR A 162 -7.84 -32.25 -30.68
C THR A 162 -8.38 -32.10 -32.11
N SER A 163 -8.08 -33.11 -32.93
CA SER A 163 -8.92 -33.79 -33.94
C SER A 163 -10.06 -33.02 -34.66
N LYS A 164 -10.02 -33.07 -36.00
CA LYS A 164 -11.14 -33.55 -36.81
C LYS A 164 -10.64 -34.23 -38.08
#